data_AF-A0A4U3LRU1-F1
#
_entry.id   AF-A0A4U3LRU1-F1
#
_cell.length_a   1.000
_cell.length_b   1.000
_cell.length_c   1.000
_cell.angle_alpha   90.00
_cell.angle_beta   90.00
_cell.angle_gamma   90.00
#
_symmetry.space_group_name_H-M   'P 1'
#
loop_
_entity.id
_entity.type
_entity.pdbx_description
1 polymer ?
#
loop_
_entity_poly.entity_id
_entity_poly.type
_entity_poly.pdbx_seq_one_letter_code
_entity_poly.pdbx_strand_id
1 'polypeptide(L)'
;MHEFGAGSGRAMVSAIQRIDFQGRMRGFELDEISAASARELIHQTGLTGRYEVCHGDFFTGLHPAEKRRCVVANPPYLPHPEERPAFPHLSGGHTGAGISKRILSAGFDTVLMMISSYADPCSVLAHARACGYTLTSWMVLPLRMGAFSRRPHVRSRIDAMARAGTAFVAGERYLLAGGVWDRAGSGSGDQSAMLSRVMARFGAADRQPVS
;
A
#
# COMPACT_ATOMS: atom_id res chain seq x y z
N MET A 1 -5.75 -0.70 16.24
CA MET A 1 -5.13 -0.38 14.94
C MET A 1 -5.20 -1.62 14.09
N HIS A 2 -5.32 -1.47 12.78
CA HIS A 2 -5.32 -2.59 11.84
C HIS A 2 -4.03 -2.61 11.03
N GLU A 3 -3.57 -3.79 10.66
CA GLU A 3 -2.54 -3.97 9.65
C GLU A 3 -3.04 -4.89 8.54
N PHE A 4 -2.90 -4.45 7.29
CA PHE A 4 -3.26 -5.26 6.12
C PHE A 4 -1.99 -5.71 5.38
N GLY A 5 -1.79 -7.03 5.30
CA GLY A 5 -0.58 -7.64 4.76
C GLY A 5 0.54 -7.66 5.79
N ALA A 6 0.31 -8.35 6.91
CA ALA A 6 1.28 -8.42 8.02
C ALA A 6 2.60 -9.11 7.62
N GLY A 7 2.59 -9.96 6.60
CA GLY A 7 3.73 -10.78 6.20
C GLY A 7 4.25 -11.59 7.38
N SER A 8 5.57 -11.52 7.63
CA SER A 8 6.22 -12.16 8.78
C SER A 8 6.09 -11.37 10.10
N GLY A 9 5.34 -10.27 10.13
CA GLY A 9 5.17 -9.41 11.32
C GLY A 9 6.38 -8.56 11.70
N ARG A 10 7.57 -8.81 11.12
CA ARG A 10 8.85 -8.17 11.51
C ARG A 10 8.81 -6.64 11.49
N ALA A 11 8.21 -6.07 10.44
CA ALA A 11 8.13 -4.62 10.29
C ALA A 11 7.32 -4.00 11.43
N MET A 12 6.16 -4.58 11.73
CA MET A 12 5.24 -4.04 12.73
C MET A 12 5.69 -4.30 14.17
N VAL A 13 6.20 -5.50 14.46
CA VAL A 13 6.83 -5.81 15.75
C VAL A 13 7.96 -4.81 16.04
N SER A 14 8.83 -4.56 15.05
CA SER A 14 9.91 -3.59 15.20
C SER A 14 9.39 -2.17 15.41
N ALA A 15 8.32 -1.77 14.70
CA ALA A 15 7.70 -0.46 14.87
C ALA A 15 7.09 -0.29 16.26
N ILE A 16 6.27 -1.24 16.71
CA ILE A 16 5.63 -1.26 18.04
C ILE A 16 6.67 -1.10 19.15
N GLN A 17 7.77 -1.85 19.08
CA GLN A 17 8.84 -1.79 20.07
C GLN A 17 9.60 -0.46 20.04
N ARG A 18 9.88 0.08 18.85
CA ARG A 18 10.64 1.35 18.70
C ARG A 18 9.88 2.57 19.20
N ILE A 19 8.57 2.60 19.01
CA ILE A 19 7.73 3.74 19.40
C ILE A 19 7.00 3.52 20.73
N ASP A 20 7.26 2.39 21.39
CA ASP A 20 6.60 1.92 22.61
C ASP A 20 5.06 2.05 22.53
N PHE A 21 4.49 1.51 21.46
CA PHE A 21 3.06 1.61 21.21
C PHE A 21 2.26 0.81 22.25
N GLN A 22 1.41 1.50 23.01
CA GLN A 22 0.58 0.91 24.08
C GLN A 22 -0.80 0.41 23.61
N GLY A 23 -1.17 0.67 22.35
CA GLY A 23 -2.47 0.25 21.83
C GLY A 23 -2.53 -1.22 21.43
N ARG A 24 -3.74 -1.66 21.07
CA ARG A 24 -3.96 -2.98 20.46
C ARG A 24 -3.92 -2.92 18.93
N MET A 25 -3.35 -3.94 18.32
CA MET A 25 -3.23 -4.10 16.89
C MET A 25 -3.76 -5.47 16.44
N ARG A 26 -4.47 -5.46 15.32
CA ARG A 26 -4.92 -6.68 14.64
C ARG A 26 -4.44 -6.66 13.19
N GLY A 27 -3.60 -7.61 12.85
CA GLY A 27 -3.07 -7.83 11.51
C GLY A 27 -3.83 -8.92 10.77
N PHE A 28 -3.83 -8.83 9.45
CA PHE A 28 -4.33 -9.85 8.55
C PHE A 28 -3.26 -10.21 7.52
N GLU A 29 -3.11 -11.50 7.27
CA GLU A 29 -2.20 -12.03 6.26
C GLU A 29 -2.90 -13.15 5.47
N LEU A 30 -2.78 -13.12 4.15
CA LEU A 30 -3.41 -14.08 3.24
C LEU A 30 -2.60 -15.39 3.18
N ASP A 31 -1.28 -15.32 3.33
CA ASP A 31 -0.41 -16.51 3.31
C ASP A 31 -0.32 -17.13 4.72
N GLU A 32 -0.79 -18.37 4.86
CA GLU A 32 -0.82 -19.07 6.15
C GLU A 32 0.56 -19.23 6.78
N ILE A 33 1.59 -19.51 5.98
CA ILE A 33 2.96 -19.68 6.44
C ILE A 33 3.49 -18.37 7.03
N SER A 34 3.28 -17.26 6.33
CA SER A 34 3.64 -15.92 6.80
C SER A 34 2.86 -15.54 8.06
N ALA A 35 1.56 -15.82 8.11
CA ALA A 35 0.72 -15.58 9.28
C ALA A 35 1.21 -16.37 10.51
N ALA A 36 1.59 -17.64 10.33
CA ALA A 36 2.15 -18.48 11.39
C ALA A 36 3.51 -17.93 11.86
N SER A 37 4.38 -17.53 10.93
CA SER A 37 5.67 -16.89 11.26
C SER A 37 5.49 -15.59 12.04
N ALA A 38 4.50 -14.77 11.69
CA ALA A 38 4.19 -13.54 12.41
C ALA A 38 3.71 -13.82 13.84
N ARG A 39 2.83 -14.80 14.04
CA ARG A 39 2.35 -15.21 15.37
C ARG A 39 3.49 -15.69 16.26
N GLU A 40 4.40 -16.50 15.72
CA GLU A 40 5.56 -16.98 16.46
C GLU A 40 6.45 -15.80 16.91
N LEU A 41 6.72 -14.86 16.00
CA LEU A 41 7.50 -13.67 16.33
C LEU A 41 6.82 -12.81 17.41
N ILE A 42 5.50 -12.62 17.31
CA ILE A 42 4.69 -11.89 18.30
C ILE A 42 4.81 -12.54 19.68
N HIS A 43 4.73 -13.87 19.74
CA HIS A 43 4.87 -14.63 20.97
C HIS A 43 6.28 -14.44 21.57
N GLN A 44 7.32 -14.65 20.77
CA GLN A 44 8.73 -14.50 21.19
C GLN A 44 9.08 -13.10 21.68
N THR A 45 8.39 -12.08 21.17
CA THR A 45 8.64 -10.66 21.52
C THR A 45 7.75 -10.13 22.64
N GLY A 46 6.94 -10.98 23.27
CA GLY A 46 6.07 -10.59 24.39
C GLY A 46 4.93 -9.64 23.98
N LEU A 47 4.50 -9.69 22.71
CA LEU A 47 3.42 -8.85 22.19
C LEU A 47 2.06 -9.56 22.17
N THR A 48 1.99 -10.80 22.63
CA THR A 48 0.73 -11.55 22.78
C THR A 48 -0.32 -10.73 23.54
N GLY A 49 -1.53 -10.65 22.99
CA GLY A 49 -2.64 -9.84 23.54
C GLY A 49 -2.57 -8.34 23.21
N ARG A 50 -1.44 -7.83 22.71
CA ARG A 50 -1.30 -6.47 22.16
C ARG A 50 -1.30 -6.44 20.63
N TYR A 51 -0.69 -7.44 20.00
CA TYR A 51 -0.69 -7.59 18.55
C TYR A 51 -1.09 -9.02 18.19
N GLU A 52 -2.09 -9.17 17.34
CA GLU A 52 -2.58 -10.47 16.89
C GLU A 52 -2.63 -10.49 15.36
N VAL A 53 -2.22 -11.61 14.74
CA VAL A 53 -2.30 -11.80 13.29
C VAL A 53 -3.27 -12.92 12.94
N CYS A 54 -4.30 -12.60 12.15
CA CYS A 54 -5.25 -13.54 11.60
C CYS A 54 -4.80 -13.99 10.19
N HIS A 55 -4.97 -15.29 9.90
CA HIS A 55 -4.85 -15.80 8.54
C HIS A 55 -6.19 -15.57 7.84
N GLY A 56 -6.18 -14.92 6.69
CA GLY A 56 -7.36 -14.69 5.87
C GLY A 56 -7.40 -13.32 5.20
N ASP A 57 -8.42 -13.12 4.37
CA ASP A 57 -8.68 -11.82 3.74
C ASP A 57 -9.14 -10.81 4.80
N PHE A 58 -8.43 -9.70 4.89
CA PHE A 58 -8.79 -8.63 5.81
C PHE A 58 -10.18 -8.06 5.53
N PHE A 59 -10.60 -7.98 4.26
CA PHE A 59 -11.90 -7.40 3.91
C PHE A 59 -13.07 -8.25 4.38
N THR A 60 -12.89 -9.57 4.50
CA THR A 60 -13.89 -10.47 5.06
C THR A 60 -13.75 -10.57 6.58
N GLY A 61 -12.55 -10.34 7.12
CA GLY A 61 -12.25 -10.38 8.55
C GLY A 61 -12.67 -9.14 9.35
N LEU A 62 -13.00 -8.02 8.70
CA LEU A 62 -13.49 -6.81 9.36
C LEU A 62 -14.94 -6.99 9.82
N HIS A 63 -15.18 -6.88 11.12
CA HIS A 63 -16.54 -6.92 11.65
C HIS A 63 -17.29 -5.61 11.32
N PRO A 64 -18.55 -5.63 10.85
CA PRO A 64 -19.30 -4.41 10.50
C PRO A 64 -19.44 -3.41 11.65
N ALA A 65 -19.56 -3.89 12.89
CA ALA A 65 -19.69 -3.05 14.09
C ALA A 65 -18.34 -2.56 14.67
N GLU A 66 -17.21 -2.98 14.09
CA GLU A 66 -15.89 -2.58 14.60
C GLU A 66 -15.55 -1.14 14.23
N LYS A 67 -15.07 -0.35 15.22
CA LYS A 67 -14.63 1.03 14.99
C LYS A 67 -13.35 1.05 14.16
N ARG A 68 -13.42 1.60 12.97
CA ARG A 68 -12.32 1.67 12.00
C ARG A 68 -11.45 2.90 12.25
N ARG A 69 -10.67 2.88 13.34
CA ARG A 69 -9.85 4.05 13.72
C ARG A 69 -8.66 4.26 12.78
N CYS A 70 -7.79 3.27 12.68
CA CYS A 70 -6.56 3.41 11.90
C CYS A 70 -6.14 2.09 11.27
N VAL A 71 -5.64 2.17 10.05
CA VAL A 71 -5.03 1.05 9.32
C VAL A 71 -3.64 1.42 8.83
N VAL A 72 -2.70 0.47 8.91
CA VAL A 72 -1.40 0.50 8.24
C VAL A 72 -1.40 -0.56 7.15
N ALA A 73 -0.95 -0.22 5.94
CA ALA A 73 -0.92 -1.16 4.83
C ALA A 73 0.26 -0.92 3.87
N ASN A 74 0.85 -2.01 3.41
CA ASN A 74 1.72 -2.03 2.23
C ASN A 74 1.09 -2.97 1.20
N PRO A 75 0.00 -2.53 0.54
CA PRO A 75 -0.79 -3.42 -0.30
C PRO A 75 0.02 -3.90 -1.51
N PRO A 76 -0.35 -5.06 -2.07
CA PRO A 76 0.18 -5.48 -3.35
C PRO A 76 -0.12 -4.44 -4.44
N TYR A 77 0.90 -4.08 -5.20
CA TYR A 77 0.82 -3.03 -6.22
C TYR A 77 1.26 -3.53 -7.62
N LEU A 78 1.50 -4.83 -7.82
CA LEU A 78 1.85 -5.31 -9.16
C LEU A 78 0.63 -5.17 -10.09
N PRO A 79 0.75 -4.41 -11.20
CA PRO A 79 -0.30 -4.37 -12.19
C PRO A 79 -0.28 -5.68 -12.99
N HIS A 80 -1.45 -6.29 -13.18
CA HIS A 80 -1.56 -7.54 -13.92
C HIS A 80 -2.68 -7.45 -14.98
N PRO A 81 -2.41 -7.80 -16.24
CA PRO A 81 -3.41 -7.67 -17.31
C PRO A 81 -4.57 -8.68 -17.17
N GLU A 82 -4.28 -9.86 -16.64
CA GLU A 82 -5.26 -10.95 -16.50
C GLU A 82 -6.09 -10.82 -15.22
N GLU A 83 -7.36 -11.21 -15.30
CA GLU A 83 -8.30 -11.27 -14.16
C GLU A 83 -7.88 -12.31 -13.09
N ARG A 84 -7.07 -13.30 -13.46
CA ARG A 84 -6.55 -14.36 -12.57
C ARG A 84 -5.04 -14.46 -12.64
N PRO A 85 -4.30 -13.57 -11.97
CA PRO A 85 -2.83 -13.60 -11.96
C PRO A 85 -2.30 -14.90 -11.37
N ALA A 86 -1.15 -15.37 -11.86
CA ALA A 86 -0.42 -16.49 -11.29
C ALA A 86 0.01 -16.26 -9.82
N PHE A 87 0.07 -15.00 -9.37
CA PHE A 87 0.41 -14.60 -8.00
C PHE A 87 -0.66 -13.64 -7.46
N PRO A 88 -1.85 -14.14 -7.09
CA PRO A 88 -2.98 -13.28 -6.69
C PRO A 88 -2.68 -12.44 -5.46
N HIS A 89 -1.87 -12.95 -4.52
CA HIS A 89 -1.45 -12.24 -3.31
C HIS A 89 -0.52 -11.04 -3.59
N LEU A 90 0.09 -10.93 -4.78
CA LEU A 90 0.96 -9.82 -5.17
C LEU A 90 0.28 -8.83 -6.13
N SER A 91 -0.91 -9.16 -6.63
CA SER A 91 -1.62 -8.35 -7.62
C SER A 91 -2.39 -7.20 -6.98
N GLY A 92 -2.15 -5.98 -7.46
CA GLY A 92 -3.00 -4.83 -7.17
C GLY A 92 -4.14 -4.64 -8.19
N GLY A 93 -4.41 -5.66 -9.02
CA GLY A 93 -5.36 -5.60 -10.12
C GLY A 93 -4.79 -4.99 -11.39
N HIS A 94 -5.66 -4.62 -12.34
CA HIS A 94 -5.25 -4.22 -13.69
C HIS A 94 -4.30 -3.01 -13.75
N THR A 95 -4.42 -2.09 -12.79
CA THR A 95 -3.55 -0.91 -12.68
C THR A 95 -2.63 -0.95 -11.46
N GLY A 96 -2.68 -2.02 -10.65
CA GLY A 96 -1.96 -2.09 -9.38
C GLY A 96 -2.59 -1.24 -8.25
N ALA A 97 -3.58 -0.39 -8.54
CA ALA A 97 -4.21 0.52 -7.57
C ALA A 97 -5.45 -0.06 -6.85
N GLY A 98 -5.93 -1.24 -7.26
CA GLY A 98 -7.24 -1.76 -6.85
C GLY A 98 -7.35 -2.01 -5.35
N ILE A 99 -6.36 -2.67 -4.75
CA ILE A 99 -6.37 -2.94 -3.31
C ILE A 99 -6.25 -1.65 -2.50
N SER A 100 -5.37 -0.73 -2.90
CA SER A 100 -5.21 0.58 -2.23
C SER A 100 -6.52 1.38 -2.21
N LYS A 101 -7.26 1.42 -3.33
CA LYS A 101 -8.57 2.06 -3.38
C LYS A 101 -9.60 1.37 -2.48
N ARG A 102 -9.60 0.03 -2.46
CA ARG A 102 -10.51 -0.74 -1.60
C ARG A 102 -10.21 -0.50 -0.11
N ILE A 103 -8.94 -0.32 0.28
CA ILE A 103 -8.54 0.07 1.65
C ILE A 103 -9.07 1.46 1.99
N LEU A 104 -8.87 2.46 1.12
CA LEU A 104 -9.38 3.82 1.33
C LEU A 104 -10.91 3.84 1.47
N SER A 105 -11.61 3.03 0.66
CA SER A 105 -13.06 2.86 0.75
C SER A 105 -13.54 2.14 2.01
N ALA A 106 -12.65 1.46 2.75
CA ALA A 106 -13.03 0.72 3.95
C ALA A 106 -13.45 1.63 5.12
N GLY A 107 -13.32 2.96 4.99
CA GLY A 107 -13.91 3.89 5.97
C GLY A 107 -13.15 3.97 7.29
N PHE A 108 -11.81 3.94 7.23
CA PHE A 108 -10.98 4.24 8.39
C PHE A 108 -10.92 5.75 8.67
N ASP A 109 -10.73 6.14 9.93
CA ASP A 109 -10.50 7.55 10.27
C ASP A 109 -9.11 7.99 9.77
N THR A 110 -8.10 7.14 9.95
CA THR A 110 -6.72 7.37 9.48
C THR A 110 -6.19 6.17 8.69
N VAL A 111 -5.54 6.43 7.55
CA VAL A 111 -4.90 5.40 6.71
C VAL A 111 -3.42 5.75 6.57
N LEU A 112 -2.54 4.85 7.01
CA LEU A 112 -1.11 4.87 6.69
C LEU A 112 -0.88 3.84 5.60
N MET A 113 -0.50 4.26 4.39
CA MET A 113 -0.41 3.33 3.27
C MET A 113 0.76 3.62 2.34
N MET A 114 1.37 2.54 1.85
CA MET A 114 2.37 2.62 0.79
C MET A 114 1.70 2.56 -0.59
N ILE A 115 2.15 3.40 -1.53
CA ILE A 115 1.72 3.39 -2.94
C ILE A 115 2.95 3.46 -3.86
N SER A 116 2.91 2.73 -4.97
CA SER A 116 4.01 2.67 -5.95
C SER A 116 3.76 3.61 -7.13
N SER A 117 4.81 4.26 -7.62
CA SER A 117 4.71 5.15 -8.78
C SER A 117 4.38 4.43 -10.10
N TYR A 118 4.57 3.12 -10.18
CA TYR A 118 4.18 2.35 -11.36
C TYR A 118 2.75 1.77 -11.29
N ALA A 119 2.03 2.03 -10.20
CA ALA A 119 0.74 1.40 -9.90
C ALA A 119 -0.41 2.43 -9.84
N ASP A 120 -0.51 3.29 -10.86
CA ASP A 120 -1.55 4.32 -10.98
C ASP A 120 -1.75 5.16 -9.70
N PRO A 121 -0.67 5.78 -9.19
CA PRO A 121 -0.70 6.49 -7.92
C PRO A 121 -1.63 7.72 -7.95
N CYS A 122 -1.75 8.38 -9.10
CA CYS A 122 -2.61 9.55 -9.26
C CYS A 122 -4.08 9.19 -9.03
N SER A 123 -4.53 8.04 -9.53
CA SER A 123 -5.91 7.62 -9.30
C SER A 123 -6.16 7.16 -7.86
N VAL A 124 -5.14 6.63 -7.16
CA VAL A 124 -5.23 6.36 -5.71
C VAL A 124 -5.43 7.65 -4.92
N LEU A 125 -4.63 8.68 -5.21
CA LEU A 125 -4.72 9.99 -4.54
C LEU A 125 -6.07 10.67 -4.82
N ALA A 126 -6.53 10.64 -6.06
CA ALA A 126 -7.86 11.16 -6.42
C ALA A 126 -8.98 10.39 -5.70
N HIS A 127 -8.87 9.07 -5.62
CA HIS A 127 -9.82 8.22 -4.90
C HIS A 127 -9.85 8.53 -3.39
N ALA A 128 -8.69 8.74 -2.77
CA ALA A 128 -8.61 9.12 -1.35
C ALA A 128 -9.39 10.41 -1.08
N ARG A 129 -9.21 11.43 -1.93
CA ARG A 129 -9.96 12.69 -1.85
C ARG A 129 -11.47 12.49 -2.04
N ALA A 130 -11.86 11.68 -3.01
CA ALA A 130 -13.28 11.35 -3.24
C ALA A 130 -13.92 10.62 -2.04
N CYS A 131 -13.14 9.85 -1.28
CA CYS A 131 -13.56 9.24 -0.03
C CYS A 131 -13.53 10.19 1.19
N GLY A 132 -13.16 11.46 1.01
CA GLY A 132 -13.13 12.47 2.08
C GLY A 132 -11.83 12.50 2.89
N TYR A 133 -10.75 11.88 2.40
CA TYR A 133 -9.45 11.98 3.06
C TYR A 133 -8.66 13.20 2.62
N THR A 134 -7.81 13.68 3.52
CA THR A 134 -6.75 14.65 3.25
C THR A 134 -5.40 13.97 3.44
N LEU A 135 -4.45 14.17 2.52
CA LEU A 135 -3.08 13.69 2.71
C LEU A 135 -2.32 14.70 3.59
N THR A 136 -2.03 14.33 4.83
CA THR A 136 -1.46 15.21 5.86
C THR A 136 0.05 15.12 5.95
N SER A 137 0.63 13.97 5.62
CA SER A 137 2.08 13.75 5.60
C SER A 137 2.45 12.65 4.60
N TRP A 138 3.64 12.74 4.01
CA TRP A 138 4.16 11.71 3.12
C TRP A 138 5.69 11.74 3.03
N MET A 139 6.25 10.60 2.63
CA MET A 139 7.65 10.46 2.23
C MET A 139 7.76 9.62 0.96
N VAL A 140 8.83 9.81 0.19
CA VAL A 140 9.13 9.02 -1.02
C VAL A 140 10.53 8.43 -0.95
N LEU A 141 10.67 7.21 -1.46
CA LEU A 141 11.96 6.53 -1.58
C LEU A 141 12.08 5.94 -2.99
N PRO A 142 13.18 6.20 -3.73
CA PRO A 142 13.45 5.50 -4.98
C PRO A 142 13.89 4.06 -4.69
N LEU A 143 13.25 3.10 -5.37
CA LEU A 143 13.55 1.67 -5.28
C LEU A 143 13.84 1.09 -6.67
N ARG A 144 14.57 -0.02 -6.70
CA ARG A 144 14.74 -0.84 -7.91
C ARG A 144 13.60 -1.84 -8.02
N MET A 145 13.17 -2.10 -9.25
CA MET A 145 12.19 -3.13 -9.54
C MET A 145 12.67 -4.50 -9.05
N GLY A 146 11.83 -5.18 -8.27
CA GLY A 146 12.09 -6.54 -7.81
C GLY A 146 11.85 -7.58 -8.89
N ALA A 147 12.16 -8.84 -8.59
CA ALA A 147 12.05 -9.95 -9.54
C ALA A 147 10.65 -10.08 -10.17
N PHE A 148 9.58 -9.85 -9.41
CA PHE A 148 8.21 -9.92 -9.91
C PHE A 148 7.87 -8.77 -10.87
N SER A 149 8.26 -7.53 -10.55
CA SER A 149 8.05 -6.38 -11.44
C SER A 149 8.84 -6.48 -12.74
N ARG A 150 9.94 -7.24 -12.76
CA ARG A 150 10.78 -7.49 -13.93
C ARG A 150 10.30 -8.65 -14.80
N ARG A 151 9.26 -9.39 -14.41
CA ARG A 151 8.68 -10.45 -15.25
C ARG A 151 8.15 -9.85 -16.55
N PRO A 152 8.34 -10.49 -17.73
CA PRO A 152 8.02 -9.88 -19.02
C PRO A 152 6.60 -9.33 -19.12
N HIS A 153 5.57 -10.08 -18.70
CA HIS A 153 4.18 -9.62 -18.79
C HIS A 153 3.87 -8.45 -17.84
N VAL A 154 4.40 -8.47 -16.61
CA VAL A 154 4.24 -7.35 -15.66
C VAL A 154 4.97 -6.12 -16.17
N ARG A 155 6.19 -6.30 -16.66
CA ARG A 155 7.01 -5.20 -17.20
C ARG A 155 6.34 -4.57 -18.41
N SER A 156 5.88 -5.36 -19.37
CA SER A 156 5.12 -4.87 -20.53
C SER A 156 3.88 -4.09 -20.11
N ARG A 157 3.19 -4.51 -19.04
CA ARG A 157 2.04 -3.79 -18.49
C ARG A 157 2.45 -2.44 -17.88
N ILE A 158 3.51 -2.42 -17.08
CA ILE A 158 4.06 -1.17 -16.51
C ILE A 158 4.45 -0.20 -17.63
N ASP A 159 5.13 -0.69 -18.68
CA ASP A 159 5.55 0.13 -19.81
C ASP A 159 4.34 0.69 -20.60
N ALA A 160 3.28 -0.12 -20.77
CA ALA A 160 2.03 0.34 -21.39
C ALA A 160 1.35 1.44 -20.55
N MET A 161 1.29 1.26 -19.23
CA MET A 161 0.78 2.28 -18.31
C MET A 161 1.65 3.54 -18.32
N ALA A 162 2.97 3.40 -18.48
CA ALA A 162 3.88 4.52 -18.54
C ALA A 162 3.66 5.37 -19.80
N ARG A 163 3.45 4.72 -20.95
CA ARG A 163 3.03 5.39 -22.19
C ARG A 163 1.68 6.09 -22.06
N ALA A 164 0.75 5.51 -21.31
CA ALA A 164 -0.56 6.10 -21.03
C ALA A 164 -0.54 7.19 -19.94
N GLY A 165 0.61 7.48 -19.33
CA GLY A 165 0.73 8.50 -18.28
C GLY A 165 0.16 8.09 -16.93
N THR A 166 -0.06 6.80 -16.68
CA THR A 166 -0.59 6.26 -15.41
C THR A 166 0.44 5.46 -14.60
N ALA A 167 1.61 5.17 -15.16
CA ALA A 167 2.76 4.66 -14.41
C ALA A 167 3.99 5.56 -14.62
N PHE A 168 4.83 5.68 -13.60
CA PHE A 168 5.98 6.57 -13.61
C PHE A 168 7.22 5.82 -13.12
N VAL A 169 8.17 5.59 -14.03
CA VAL A 169 9.38 4.78 -13.82
C VAL A 169 10.58 5.45 -14.49
N ALA A 170 11.79 5.18 -13.98
CA ALA A 170 13.05 5.67 -14.52
C ALA A 170 14.00 4.48 -14.73
N GLY A 171 14.05 3.93 -15.95
CA GLY A 171 14.69 2.65 -16.23
C GLY A 171 14.11 1.50 -15.40
N GLU A 172 14.93 0.86 -14.56
CA GLU A 172 14.48 -0.18 -13.61
C GLU A 172 14.11 0.37 -12.22
N ARG A 173 13.88 1.68 -12.08
CA ARG A 173 13.55 2.31 -10.80
C ARG A 173 12.12 2.84 -10.77
N TYR A 174 11.57 2.94 -9.57
CA TYR A 174 10.28 3.54 -9.26
C TYR A 174 10.33 4.25 -7.90
N LEU A 175 9.35 5.09 -7.60
CA LEU A 175 9.18 5.66 -6.26
C LEU A 175 8.17 4.84 -5.47
N LEU A 176 8.52 4.51 -4.23
CA LEU A 176 7.57 4.06 -3.23
C LEU A 176 7.25 5.24 -2.32
N ALA A 177 5.98 5.63 -2.24
CA ALA A 177 5.52 6.68 -1.36
C ALA A 177 4.81 6.06 -0.15
N GLY A 178 5.15 6.51 1.05
CA GLY A 178 4.34 6.27 2.25
C GLY A 178 3.55 7.53 2.57
N GLY A 179 2.23 7.42 2.73
CA GLY A 179 1.36 8.55 3.03
C GLY A 179 0.51 8.32 4.28
N VAL A 180 0.12 9.42 4.92
CA VAL A 180 -0.85 9.49 6.00
C VAL A 180 -2.08 10.25 5.50
N TRP A 181 -3.22 9.57 5.50
CA TRP A 181 -4.51 10.12 5.08
C TRP A 181 -5.47 10.15 6.26
N ASP A 182 -6.06 11.32 6.53
CA ASP A 182 -7.01 11.51 7.62
C ASP A 182 -8.37 11.95 7.09
N ARG A 183 -9.45 11.34 7.62
CA ARG A 183 -10.84 11.64 7.30
C ARG A 183 -11.34 12.77 8.22
N ALA A 184 -11.09 14.01 7.81
CA ALA A 184 -11.56 15.25 8.42
C ALA A 184 -11.40 15.40 9.95
N GLY A 185 -10.25 15.94 10.35
CA GLY A 185 -10.12 16.88 11.47
C GLY A 185 -9.40 18.12 10.94
N SER A 186 -9.99 19.31 11.11
CA SER A 186 -9.52 20.62 10.65
C SER A 186 -8.01 20.85 10.84
N GLY A 187 -7.22 20.60 9.79
CA GLY A 187 -5.77 20.76 9.76
C GLY A 187 -5.26 20.97 8.34
N SER A 188 -4.23 21.79 8.19
CA SER A 188 -3.77 22.45 6.96
C SER A 188 -3.57 21.55 5.72
N GLY A 189 -4.04 22.04 4.57
CA GLY A 189 -3.52 21.84 3.22
C GLY A 189 -3.30 20.39 2.74
N ASP A 190 -4.32 19.79 2.12
CA ASP A 190 -4.20 18.49 1.42
C ASP A 190 -3.00 18.46 0.46
N GLN A 191 -2.02 17.61 0.77
CA GLN A 191 -0.77 17.49 0.02
C GLN A 191 -0.87 16.55 -1.19
N SER A 192 -2.06 15.99 -1.48
CA SER A 192 -2.27 15.02 -2.57
C SER A 192 -1.79 15.54 -3.92
N ALA A 193 -2.03 16.82 -4.22
CA ALA A 193 -1.57 17.44 -5.48
C ALA A 193 -0.03 17.54 -5.55
N MET A 194 0.64 17.77 -4.41
CA MET A 194 2.10 17.82 -4.35
C MET A 194 2.70 16.42 -4.58
N LEU A 195 2.23 15.41 -3.83
CA LEU A 195 2.70 14.04 -4.00
C LEU A 195 2.44 13.52 -5.42
N SER A 196 1.25 13.80 -5.98
CA SER A 196 0.92 13.46 -7.37
C SER A 196 1.93 14.03 -8.36
N ARG A 197 2.31 15.31 -8.24
CA ARG A 197 3.35 15.91 -9.09
C ARG A 197 4.73 15.27 -8.90
N VAL A 198 5.12 14.96 -7.66
CA VAL A 198 6.41 14.30 -7.38
C VAL A 198 6.46 12.92 -8.04
N MET A 199 5.40 12.12 -7.89
CA MET A 199 5.32 10.79 -8.50
C MET A 199 5.26 10.87 -10.03
N ALA A 200 4.43 11.76 -10.58
CA ALA A 200 4.24 11.91 -12.03
C ALA A 200 5.49 12.38 -12.78
N ARG A 201 6.34 13.19 -12.14
CA ARG A 201 7.60 13.67 -12.73
C ARG A 201 8.73 12.65 -12.68
N PHE A 202 8.57 11.55 -11.95
CA PHE A 202 9.62 10.54 -11.87
C PHE A 202 9.86 9.87 -13.22
N GLY A 203 11.13 9.90 -13.67
CA GLY A 203 11.53 9.39 -14.98
C GLY A 203 10.99 10.17 -16.18
N ALA A 204 10.51 11.41 -15.99
CA ALA A 204 10.02 12.24 -17.10
C ALA A 204 11.12 12.54 -18.15
N ALA A 205 12.38 12.60 -17.76
CA ALA A 205 13.51 12.79 -18.68
C ALA A 205 13.77 11.55 -19.58
N ASP A 206 13.34 10.36 -19.15
CA ASP A 206 13.52 9.11 -19.89
C ASP A 206 12.33 8.84 -20.86
N ARG A 207 11.26 9.62 -20.76
CA ARG A 207 10.08 9.54 -21.66
C ARG A 207 10.36 10.38 -22.90
N GLN A 208 11.15 9.87 -23.84
CA GLN A 208 11.18 10.50 -25.16
C GLN A 208 9.78 10.40 -25.81
N PRO A 209 9.29 11.47 -26.46
CA PRO A 209 8.06 11.37 -27.24
C PRO A 209 8.27 10.37 -28.37
N VAL A 210 7.35 9.42 -28.52
CA VAL A 210 7.28 8.60 -29.72
C VAL A 210 6.79 9.52 -30.83
N SER A 211 7.72 9.93 -31.70
CA SER A 211 7.47 10.63 -32.96
C SER A 211 6.69 9.76 -33.93
#